data_AF-A0A0V0R4F5-F1
#
_entry.id   AF-A0A0V0R4F5-F1
#
_cell.length_a   1.000
_cell.length_b   1.000
_cell.length_c   1.000
_cell.angle_alpha   90.00
_cell.angle_beta   90.00
_cell.angle_gamma   90.00
#
_symmetry.space_group_name_H-M   'P 1'
#
loop_
_entity.id
_entity.type
_entity.pdbx_description
1 polymer ?
#
loop_
_entity_poly.entity_id
_entity_poly.type
_entity_poly.pdbx_seq_one_letter_code
_entity_poly.pdbx_strand_id
1 'polypeptide(L)'
;MSQKAHITRHNGGFCYAACQDSFAWWNASIAQCWRGCDFAEGRVNDPQGREEAQEMCKRYTSETMWTYRGELDNIQDLRVHAEMYPTNPQNIYRACLAGIRRQKF
;
A
#
# COMPACT_ATOMS: atom_id res chain seq x y z
N MET A 1 21.59 13.47 -0.05
CA MET A 1 21.76 12.07 0.37
C MET A 1 20.43 11.57 0.89
N SER A 2 19.89 10.52 0.26
CA SER A 2 18.52 10.02 0.48
C SER A 2 18.39 9.38 1.86
N GLN A 3 17.56 9.95 2.74
CA GLN A 3 17.26 9.42 4.09
C GLN A 3 16.55 8.05 4.09
N LYS A 4 16.35 7.43 2.92
CA LYS A 4 15.67 6.13 2.76
C LYS A 4 16.56 4.93 3.16
N ALA A 5 17.84 5.14 3.45
CA ALA A 5 18.80 4.05 3.70
C ALA A 5 18.70 3.40 5.09
N HIS A 6 17.95 3.98 6.05
CA HIS A 6 17.86 3.45 7.42
C HIS A 6 16.43 3.31 7.92
N ILE A 7 15.52 2.79 7.08
CA ILE A 7 14.25 2.27 7.60
C ILE A 7 14.55 0.98 8.35
N THR A 8 14.59 1.05 9.68
CA THR A 8 14.82 -0.13 10.53
C THR A 8 13.68 -1.12 10.33
N ARG A 9 13.94 -2.43 10.49
CA ARG A 9 12.92 -3.49 10.37
C ARG A 9 11.64 -3.22 11.19
N HIS A 10 11.77 -2.46 12.27
CA HIS A 10 10.70 -2.10 13.21
C HIS A 10 9.89 -0.86 12.81
N ASN A 11 10.44 0.04 11.99
CA ASN A 11 9.76 1.25 11.50
C ASN A 11 9.20 1.03 10.08
N GLY A 12 8.44 -0.04 9.88
CA GLY A 12 7.90 -0.38 8.56
C GLY A 12 8.92 -0.99 7.57
N GLY A 13 10.22 -1.10 7.89
CA GLY A 13 11.25 -1.67 7.02
C GLY A 13 10.90 -3.05 6.45
N PHE A 14 10.27 -3.91 7.25
CA PHE A 14 9.78 -5.21 6.79
C PHE A 14 8.60 -5.10 5.84
N CYS A 15 7.69 -4.14 6.05
CA CYS A 15 6.57 -3.86 5.16
C CYS A 15 7.07 -3.44 3.77
N TYR A 16 8.03 -2.51 3.71
CA TYR A 16 8.61 -2.05 2.44
C TYR A 16 9.27 -3.20 1.68
N ALA A 17 10.12 -3.99 2.35
CA ALA A 17 10.80 -5.12 1.72
C ALA A 17 9.82 -6.20 1.26
N ALA A 18 8.84 -6.56 2.10
CA ALA A 18 7.87 -7.60 1.78
C ALA A 18 6.92 -7.14 0.66
N CYS A 19 6.46 -5.89 0.66
CA CYS A 19 5.64 -5.39 -0.44
C CYS A 19 6.46 -5.33 -1.73
N GLN A 20 7.70 -4.81 -1.66
CA GLN A 20 8.60 -4.77 -2.80
C GLN A 20 8.86 -6.17 -3.39
N ASP A 21 9.04 -7.22 -2.59
CA ASP A 21 9.23 -8.59 -3.11
C ASP A 21 8.04 -9.08 -3.93
N SER A 22 6.81 -8.73 -3.56
CA SER A 22 5.63 -9.13 -4.33
C SER A 22 5.33 -8.25 -5.54
N PHE A 23 6.04 -7.15 -5.67
CA PHE A 23 5.92 -6.19 -6.75
C PHE A 23 7.26 -5.93 -7.45
N ALA A 24 8.27 -6.79 -7.25
CA ALA A 24 9.66 -6.56 -7.65
C ALA A 24 9.81 -6.33 -9.17
N TRP A 25 8.89 -6.89 -9.93
CA TRP A 25 8.78 -6.81 -11.39
C TRP A 25 8.27 -5.45 -11.89
N TRP A 26 7.74 -4.59 -11.01
CA TRP A 26 7.12 -3.32 -11.37
C TRP A 26 7.56 -2.15 -10.48
N ASN A 27 8.16 -1.13 -11.09
CA ASN A 27 8.80 -0.02 -10.38
C ASN A 27 7.80 0.97 -9.77
N ALA A 28 6.65 1.23 -10.43
CA ALA A 28 5.68 2.19 -9.90
C ALA A 28 4.84 1.63 -8.72
N SER A 29 4.67 0.32 -8.61
CA SER A 29 4.07 -0.30 -7.42
C SER A 29 4.94 -0.15 -6.17
N ILE A 30 6.26 0.02 -6.33
CA ILE A 30 7.15 0.29 -5.19
C ILE A 30 6.74 1.60 -4.51
N ALA A 31 6.49 2.66 -5.28
CA ALA A 31 6.05 3.94 -4.72
C ALA A 31 4.71 3.84 -3.98
N GLN A 32 3.81 2.94 -4.40
CA GLN A 32 2.50 2.75 -3.77
C GLN A 32 2.55 1.84 -2.55
N CYS A 33 3.34 0.77 -2.62
CA CYS A 33 3.74 -0.02 -1.47
C CYS A 33 4.30 0.87 -0.37
N TRP A 34 5.14 1.83 -0.75
CA TRP A 34 5.76 2.72 0.22
C TRP A 34 4.74 3.60 0.91
N ARG A 35 3.86 4.27 0.15
CA ARG A 35 2.77 5.05 0.74
C ARG A 35 1.86 4.20 1.63
N GLY A 36 1.55 2.97 1.23
CA GLY A 36 0.77 2.04 2.06
C GLY A 36 1.47 1.72 3.38
N CYS A 37 2.77 1.47 3.35
CA CYS A 37 3.57 1.25 4.55
C CYS A 37 3.71 2.52 5.41
N ASP A 38 3.85 3.71 4.81
CA ASP A 38 3.87 5.00 5.49
C ASP A 38 2.53 5.25 6.20
N PHE A 39 1.39 5.00 5.54
CA PHE A 39 0.06 5.13 6.13
C PHE A 39 -0.17 4.19 7.31
N ALA A 40 0.51 3.04 7.32
CA ALA A 40 0.38 2.05 8.37
C ALA A 40 1.45 2.22 9.48
N GLU A 41 2.50 3.02 9.28
CA GLU A 41 3.54 3.25 10.27
C GLU A 41 2.93 3.82 11.57
N GLY A 42 3.19 3.16 12.71
CA GLY A 42 2.61 3.50 14.00
C GLY A 42 1.16 3.01 14.23
N ARG A 43 0.50 2.43 13.23
CA ARG A 43 -0.89 1.93 13.28
C ARG A 43 -1.01 0.41 13.26
N VAL A 44 0.13 -0.30 13.27
CA VAL A 44 0.22 -1.76 13.12
C VAL A 44 -0.63 -2.50 14.16
N ASN A 45 -0.66 -2.03 15.40
CA ASN A 45 -1.26 -2.74 16.53
C ASN A 45 -2.69 -2.28 16.86
N ASP A 46 -3.18 -1.24 16.19
CA ASP A 46 -4.51 -0.67 16.43
C ASP A 46 -5.46 -1.00 15.25
N PRO A 47 -6.55 -1.76 15.49
CA PRO A 47 -7.54 -2.04 14.47
C PRO A 47 -8.12 -0.78 13.82
N GLN A 48 -8.31 0.29 14.59
CA GLN A 48 -8.87 1.55 14.09
C GLN A 48 -7.87 2.26 13.16
N GLY A 49 -6.60 2.33 13.57
CA GLY A 49 -5.53 2.85 12.71
C GLY A 49 -5.35 2.08 11.40
N ARG A 50 -5.61 0.76 11.38
CA ARG A 50 -5.59 -0.02 10.13
C ARG A 50 -6.72 0.34 9.19
N GLU A 51 -7.93 0.52 9.72
CA GLU A 51 -9.09 0.96 8.91
C GLU A 51 -8.86 2.36 8.34
N GLU A 52 -8.31 3.26 9.15
CA GLU A 52 -7.92 4.60 8.70
C GLU A 52 -6.86 4.54 7.60
N ALA A 53 -5.85 3.67 7.74
CA ALA A 53 -4.84 3.47 6.69
C ALA A 53 -5.45 2.93 5.38
N GLN A 54 -6.46 2.06 5.47
CA GLN A 54 -7.18 1.58 4.28
C GLN A 54 -7.98 2.70 3.59
N GLU A 55 -8.68 3.54 4.35
CA GLU A 55 -9.37 4.72 3.83
C GLU A 55 -8.40 5.70 3.17
N MET A 56 -7.20 5.86 3.72
CA MET A 56 -6.14 6.68 3.11
C MET A 56 -5.64 6.09 1.79
N CYS A 57 -5.50 4.77 1.68
CA CYS A 57 -5.21 4.10 0.40
C CYS A 57 -6.33 4.30 -0.64
N LYS A 58 -7.61 4.24 -0.23
CA LYS A 58 -8.74 4.53 -1.12
C LYS A 58 -8.68 5.98 -1.62
N ARG A 59 -8.52 6.94 -0.70
CA ARG A 59 -8.39 8.37 -1.02
C ARG A 59 -7.22 8.63 -1.97
N TYR A 60 -6.04 8.06 -1.69
CA TYR A 60 -4.87 8.19 -2.55
C TYR A 60 -5.13 7.67 -3.97
N THR A 61 -5.81 6.53 -4.08
CA THR A 61 -6.19 5.95 -5.37
C THR A 61 -7.16 6.87 -6.12
N SER A 62 -8.18 7.38 -5.44
CA SER A 62 -9.15 8.32 -5.99
C SER A 62 -8.52 9.63 -6.45
N GLU A 63 -7.58 10.18 -5.69
CA GLU A 63 -6.84 11.39 -6.08
C GLU A 63 -5.90 11.13 -7.27
N THR A 64 -5.29 9.95 -7.34
CA THR A 64 -4.32 9.61 -8.41
C THR A 64 -5.01 9.31 -9.73
N MET A 65 -6.16 8.64 -9.70
CA MET A 65 -6.86 8.15 -10.90
C MET A 65 -8.18 8.88 -11.18
N TRP A 66 -8.51 9.90 -10.38
CA TRP A 66 -9.73 10.69 -10.49
C TRP A 66 -11.00 9.82 -10.43
N THR A 67 -11.00 8.82 -9.54
CA THR A 67 -12.14 7.94 -9.32
C THR A 67 -13.00 8.37 -8.15
N TYR A 68 -14.27 7.96 -8.15
CA TYR A 68 -15.20 8.26 -7.07
C TYR A 68 -14.91 7.42 -5.81
N ARG A 69 -15.15 8.03 -4.64
CA ARG A 69 -14.82 7.48 -3.31
C ARG A 69 -15.47 6.11 -3.00
N GLY A 70 -16.49 5.67 -3.74
CA GLY A 70 -17.17 4.38 -3.54
C GLY A 70 -16.83 3.28 -4.55
N GLU A 71 -16.07 3.58 -5.61
CA GLU A 71 -15.75 2.60 -6.66
C GLU A 71 -14.81 1.49 -6.15
N LEU A 72 -14.03 1.79 -5.11
CA LEU A 72 -13.04 0.90 -4.51
C LEU A 72 -13.61 0.03 -3.37
N ASP A 73 -14.82 0.35 -2.88
CA ASP A 73 -15.46 -0.38 -1.78
C ASP A 73 -15.97 -1.76 -2.20
N ASN A 74 -16.27 -1.92 -3.49
CA ASN A 74 -16.82 -3.16 -4.06
C ASN A 74 -15.75 -4.16 -4.52
N ILE A 75 -14.46 -3.89 -4.26
CA ILE A 75 -13.36 -4.77 -4.68
C ILE A 75 -13.27 -5.96 -3.72
N GLN A 76 -13.82 -7.10 -4.13
CA GLN A 76 -13.83 -8.33 -3.32
C GLN A 76 -12.45 -9.01 -3.27
N ASP A 77 -11.75 -9.06 -4.39
CA ASP A 77 -10.41 -9.66 -4.44
C ASP A 77 -9.33 -8.60 -4.22
N LEU A 78 -8.71 -8.63 -3.06
CA LEU A 78 -7.61 -7.75 -2.67
C LEU A 78 -6.23 -8.38 -2.90
N ARG A 79 -6.17 -9.54 -3.55
CA ARG A 79 -4.89 -10.17 -3.90
C ARG A 79 -4.20 -9.36 -4.98
N VAL A 80 -2.89 -9.36 -4.88
CA VAL A 80 -2.00 -8.76 -5.86
C VAL A 80 -1.38 -9.86 -6.70
N HIS A 81 -1.35 -9.64 -8.01
CA HIS A 81 -0.66 -10.50 -8.95
C HIS A 81 0.45 -9.73 -9.67
N ALA A 82 1.49 -10.45 -10.11
CA ALA A 82 2.66 -9.85 -10.78
C ALA A 82 2.30 -9.12 -12.09
N GLU A 83 1.16 -9.44 -12.70
CA GLU A 83 0.67 -8.86 -13.96
C GLU A 83 -0.24 -7.62 -13.75
N MET A 84 -0.42 -7.17 -12.50
CA MET A 84 -1.29 -6.02 -12.20
C MET A 84 -0.58 -4.69 -12.44
N TYR A 85 -0.86 -4.07 -13.59
CA TYR A 85 -0.35 -2.74 -13.92
C TYR A 85 -1.19 -1.62 -13.26
N PRO A 86 -0.58 -0.49 -12.86
CA PRO A 86 -1.25 0.65 -12.22
C PRO A 86 -1.98 1.52 -13.24
N THR A 87 -2.45 0.93 -14.33
CA THR A 87 -3.32 1.57 -15.32
C THR A 87 -4.75 1.63 -14.82
N ASN A 88 -5.10 0.80 -13.83
CA ASN A 88 -6.42 0.72 -13.24
C ASN A 88 -6.38 1.14 -11.76
N PRO A 89 -7.41 1.87 -11.28
CA PRO A 89 -7.51 2.32 -9.90
C PRO A 89 -7.51 1.13 -8.92
N GLN A 90 -8.13 0.01 -9.27
CA GLN A 90 -8.17 -1.19 -8.44
C GLN A 90 -6.76 -1.75 -8.15
N ASN A 91 -5.87 -1.71 -9.14
CA ASN A 91 -4.51 -2.22 -8.99
C ASN A 91 -3.66 -1.29 -8.11
N ILE A 92 -3.91 0.02 -8.20
CA ILE A 92 -3.28 1.01 -7.34
C ILE A 92 -3.69 0.82 -5.88
N TYR A 93 -5.00 0.67 -5.66
CA TYR A 93 -5.55 0.41 -4.34
C TYR A 93 -4.99 -0.89 -3.74
N ARG A 94 -4.98 -1.98 -4.50
CA ARG A 94 -4.40 -3.27 -4.08
C ARG A 94 -2.93 -3.17 -3.71
N ALA A 95 -2.13 -2.41 -4.48
CA ALA A 95 -0.72 -2.21 -4.19
C ALA A 95 -0.46 -1.42 -2.91
N CYS A 96 -1.22 -0.35 -2.70
CA CYS A 96 -1.18 0.40 -1.44
C CYS A 96 -1.57 -0.47 -0.25
N LEU A 97 -2.67 -1.22 -0.37
CA LEU A 97 -3.21 -2.04 0.70
C LEU A 97 -2.35 -3.28 1.02
N ALA A 98 -1.64 -3.82 0.03
CA ALA A 98 -0.65 -4.87 0.23
C ALA A 98 0.56 -4.40 1.03
N GLY A 99 0.91 -3.11 0.98
CA GLY A 99 1.83 -2.49 1.92
C GLY A 99 1.29 -2.65 3.34
N ILE A 100 0.13 -2.06 3.63
CA ILE A 100 -0.51 -2.09 4.96
C ILE A 100 -0.55 -3.51 5.56
N ARG A 101 -1.00 -4.52 4.80
CA ARG A 101 -1.20 -5.89 5.30
C ARG A 101 0.09 -6.64 5.65
N ARG A 102 1.25 -6.19 5.18
CA ARG A 102 2.54 -6.89 5.36
C ARG A 102 3.35 -6.38 6.54
N GLN A 103 2.86 -5.39 7.28
CA GLN A 103 3.39 -5.09 8.60
C GLN A 103 3.13 -6.26 9.54
N LYS A 104 4.20 -6.89 10.03
CA LYS A 104 4.13 -7.84 11.15
C LYS A 104 4.10 -7.04 12.46
N PHE A 105 3.29 -7.54 13.40
CA PHE A 105 3.25 -7.10 14.80
C PHE A 105 4.64 -7.15 15.46
#